data_AF-A0A356T5N1-F1
#
_entry.id   AF-A0A356T5N1-F1
#
_cell.length_a   1.000
_cell.length_b   1.000
_cell.length_c   1.000
_cell.angle_alpha   90.00
_cell.angle_beta   90.00
_cell.angle_gamma   90.00
#
_symmetry.space_group_name_H-M   'P 1'
#
loop_
_entity.id
_entity.type
_entity.pdbx_description
1 polymer ?
#
loop_
_entity_poly.entity_id
_entity_poly.type
_entity_poly.pdbx_seq_one_letter_code
_entity_poly.pdbx_strand_id
1 'polypeptide(L)'
;DGVDEDCNPMTLGPDEDGDGKVDLDCCNVSADGLNIRCGTDCDDTNAAVAPGMTEMCNGQDDDCDFEADEGLEDLTFYPDCDMDGEGDDSALVIFDCDTPLEAPICGETGFDGAWSSVQGDCDDLDPSRQDACGACAAVDLLVVMDTSNSMETEQQTLAAQLPRFVRALATGDIDGDGTPE
;
A
#
# COMPACT_ATOMS: atom_id res chain seq x y z
N ASP A 1 -18.29 33.68 -1.24
CA ASP A 1 -18.98 34.53 -2.26
C ASP A 1 -19.87 35.63 -1.65
N GLY A 2 -19.85 35.80 -0.33
CA GLY A 2 -20.81 36.64 0.40
C GLY A 2 -21.83 35.82 1.19
N VAL A 3 -21.74 34.47 1.10
CA VAL A 3 -22.33 33.41 1.92
C VAL A 3 -23.32 33.96 2.92
N ASP A 4 -24.57 34.05 2.46
CA ASP A 4 -25.68 33.83 3.37
C ASP A 4 -25.82 32.32 3.49
N GLU A 5 -26.05 31.86 4.69
CA GLU A 5 -26.92 30.72 4.83
C GLU A 5 -27.90 31.12 5.91
N ASP A 6 -29.13 30.72 5.74
CA ASP A 6 -30.14 30.58 6.75
C ASP A 6 -29.95 29.19 7.41
N CYS A 7 -28.78 28.80 7.95
CA CYS A 7 -27.85 29.48 8.90
C CYS A 7 -28.27 30.86 9.39
N ASN A 8 -29.53 30.93 9.77
CA ASN A 8 -30.13 32.13 10.29
C ASN A 8 -29.48 32.39 11.67
N PRO A 9 -29.20 33.64 12.06
CA PRO A 9 -28.64 33.97 13.38
C PRO A 9 -29.47 33.48 14.59
N MET A 10 -30.71 33.03 14.38
CA MET A 10 -31.59 32.39 15.37
C MET A 10 -31.61 30.84 15.30
N THR A 11 -31.18 30.21 14.19
CA THR A 11 -31.18 28.75 13.96
C THR A 11 -29.97 28.36 13.11
N LEU A 12 -29.08 27.49 13.64
CA LEU A 12 -28.20 26.70 12.75
C LEU A 12 -29.11 25.96 11.74
N GLY A 13 -28.64 25.76 10.51
CA GLY A 13 -29.40 25.29 9.34
C GLY A 13 -30.17 23.97 9.56
N PRO A 14 -30.94 23.50 8.56
CA PRO A 14 -31.61 22.21 8.67
C PRO A 14 -30.56 21.10 8.81
N ASP A 15 -30.86 20.14 9.66
CA ASP A 15 -30.20 18.83 9.77
C ASP A 15 -30.82 17.96 8.66
N GLU A 16 -30.14 17.82 7.51
CA GLU A 16 -30.71 17.17 6.33
C GLU A 16 -30.82 15.65 6.48
N ASP A 17 -29.91 15.01 7.22
CA ASP A 17 -29.87 13.56 7.41
C ASP A 17 -30.50 13.06 8.73
N GLY A 18 -30.76 13.95 9.68
CA GLY A 18 -31.47 13.68 10.93
C GLY A 18 -30.60 13.12 12.06
N ASP A 19 -29.28 13.31 12.04
CA ASP A 19 -28.34 12.82 13.05
C ASP A 19 -28.24 13.74 14.31
N GLY A 20 -28.85 14.92 14.23
CA GLY A 20 -28.86 15.94 15.28
C GLY A 20 -27.61 16.81 15.33
N LYS A 21 -26.78 16.80 14.29
CA LYS A 21 -25.76 17.78 13.94
C LYS A 21 -26.28 18.61 12.78
N VAL A 22 -25.46 19.56 12.39
CA VAL A 22 -25.75 20.51 11.33
C VAL A 22 -24.45 20.73 10.59
N ASP A 23 -24.56 20.90 9.27
CA ASP A 23 -23.46 21.13 8.34
C ASP A 23 -22.35 22.03 8.92
N LEU A 24 -21.11 21.59 8.82
CA LEU A 24 -19.89 22.29 9.21
C LEU A 24 -19.72 23.60 8.44
N ASP A 25 -20.20 23.66 7.19
CA ASP A 25 -20.19 24.87 6.36
C ASP A 25 -21.19 25.93 6.89
N CYS A 26 -22.18 25.51 7.70
CA CYS A 26 -23.17 26.39 8.30
C CYS A 26 -22.60 27.22 9.46
N CYS A 27 -22.16 28.45 9.18
CA CYS A 27 -21.56 29.36 10.16
C CYS A 27 -22.35 30.65 10.42
N ASN A 28 -22.74 30.88 11.68
CA ASN A 28 -23.44 32.08 12.14
C ASN A 28 -22.51 33.08 12.80
N VAL A 29 -22.57 34.35 12.37
CA VAL A 29 -21.90 35.47 13.03
C VAL A 29 -22.86 36.16 14.02
N SER A 30 -22.38 36.47 15.23
CA SER A 30 -23.16 37.20 16.23
C SER A 30 -23.50 38.62 15.77
N ALA A 31 -24.58 39.20 16.32
CA ALA A 31 -25.07 40.53 15.91
C ALA A 31 -24.06 41.68 16.15
N ASP A 32 -23.09 41.48 17.03
CA ASP A 32 -21.98 42.39 17.29
C ASP A 32 -20.73 42.09 16.44
N GLY A 33 -20.74 41.04 15.64
CA GLY A 33 -19.65 40.61 14.75
C GLY A 33 -18.43 40.03 15.49
N LEU A 34 -18.56 39.68 16.77
CA LEU A 34 -17.44 39.27 17.62
C LEU A 34 -17.34 37.75 17.82
N ASN A 35 -18.38 37.00 17.50
CA ASN A 35 -18.43 35.55 17.71
C ASN A 35 -18.94 34.84 16.45
N ILE A 36 -18.32 33.71 16.12
CA ILE A 36 -18.74 32.82 15.04
C ILE A 36 -19.11 31.48 15.67
N ARG A 37 -20.25 30.90 15.26
CA ARG A 37 -20.70 29.58 15.69
C ARG A 37 -21.06 28.79 14.44
N CYS A 38 -20.34 27.71 14.19
CA CYS A 38 -20.58 26.82 13.06
C CYS A 38 -21.28 25.54 13.52
N GLY A 39 -21.85 24.80 12.56
CA GLY A 39 -22.13 23.39 12.70
C GLY A 39 -20.85 22.58 12.85
N THR A 40 -21.01 21.27 12.90
CA THR A 40 -19.93 20.33 13.18
C THR A 40 -19.98 19.10 12.28
N ASP A 41 -21.00 19.00 11.43
CA ASP A 41 -21.19 17.85 10.56
C ASP A 41 -20.44 18.01 9.24
N CYS A 42 -19.48 17.14 8.98
CA CYS A 42 -18.69 17.18 7.76
C CYS A 42 -19.44 16.59 6.54
N ASP A 43 -20.55 15.86 6.74
CA ASP A 43 -21.42 15.33 5.67
C ASP A 43 -22.89 15.30 6.12
N ASP A 44 -23.56 16.46 6.05
CA ASP A 44 -24.98 16.66 6.42
C ASP A 44 -25.97 15.86 5.53
N THR A 45 -25.47 15.03 4.61
CA THR A 45 -26.28 14.14 3.77
C THR A 45 -26.27 12.68 4.25
N ASN A 46 -25.46 12.37 5.27
CA ASN A 46 -25.20 11.01 5.72
C ASN A 46 -25.13 10.92 7.25
N ALA A 47 -26.24 10.49 7.87
CA ALA A 47 -26.36 10.37 9.32
C ALA A 47 -25.43 9.32 9.99
N ALA A 48 -24.57 8.65 9.22
CA ALA A 48 -23.50 7.80 9.73
C ALA A 48 -22.16 8.56 9.91
N VAL A 49 -22.06 9.79 9.38
CA VAL A 49 -20.87 10.63 9.39
C VAL A 49 -21.18 11.85 10.23
N ALA A 50 -20.55 11.97 11.39
CA ALA A 50 -20.80 13.06 12.34
C ALA A 50 -19.83 13.01 13.53
N PRO A 51 -19.64 14.14 14.23
CA PRO A 51 -18.88 14.24 15.48
C PRO A 51 -19.05 13.06 16.45
N GLY A 52 -17.99 12.26 16.57
CA GLY A 52 -17.88 11.14 17.50
C GLY A 52 -18.58 9.85 17.04
N MET A 53 -18.83 9.70 15.74
CA MET A 53 -19.08 8.40 15.13
C MET A 53 -17.83 7.49 15.22
N THR A 54 -17.96 6.25 14.74
CA THR A 54 -16.84 5.30 14.73
C THR A 54 -16.32 5.20 13.32
N GLU A 55 -15.03 5.47 13.14
CA GLU A 55 -14.34 5.28 11.88
C GLU A 55 -14.55 3.88 11.29
N MET A 56 -14.83 3.85 10.00
CA MET A 56 -14.85 2.64 9.17
C MET A 56 -13.76 2.78 8.13
N CYS A 57 -12.99 1.71 7.87
CA CYS A 57 -11.96 1.70 6.83
C CYS A 57 -12.57 1.93 5.42
N ASN A 58 -12.76 3.19 5.03
CA ASN A 58 -13.49 3.59 3.83
C ASN A 58 -12.87 4.82 3.16
N GLY A 59 -11.82 5.42 3.73
CA GLY A 59 -11.16 6.62 3.22
C GLY A 59 -11.93 7.92 3.48
N GLN A 60 -12.95 7.89 4.32
CA GLN A 60 -13.78 9.02 4.77
C GLN A 60 -13.52 9.27 6.26
N ASP A 61 -13.55 10.55 6.63
CA ASP A 61 -13.60 11.00 8.02
C ASP A 61 -15.05 10.81 8.49
N ASP A 62 -15.33 9.71 9.20
CA ASP A 62 -16.68 9.38 9.64
C ASP A 62 -17.03 10.13 10.94
N ASP A 63 -16.05 10.49 11.76
CA ASP A 63 -16.25 11.13 13.06
C ASP A 63 -16.08 12.66 13.05
N CYS A 64 -15.78 13.25 11.89
CA CYS A 64 -15.58 14.67 11.61
C CYS A 64 -14.49 15.35 12.46
N ASP A 65 -13.38 14.66 12.73
CA ASP A 65 -12.22 15.21 13.46
C ASP A 65 -11.06 15.69 12.56
N PHE A 66 -11.24 15.60 11.23
CA PHE A 66 -10.29 15.93 10.17
C PHE A 66 -9.18 14.90 9.92
N GLU A 67 -9.21 13.76 10.59
CA GLU A 67 -8.46 12.57 10.22
C GLU A 67 -9.45 11.53 9.65
N ALA A 68 -9.00 10.66 8.76
CA ALA A 68 -9.84 9.63 8.18
C ALA A 68 -9.25 8.29 8.53
N ASP A 69 -10.10 7.31 8.83
CA ASP A 69 -9.71 5.95 9.18
C ASP A 69 -8.79 5.89 10.41
N GLU A 70 -8.84 6.88 11.32
CA GLU A 70 -7.97 6.94 12.48
C GLU A 70 -8.40 5.97 13.61
N GLY A 71 -7.43 5.57 14.43
CA GLY A 71 -7.67 4.60 15.50
C GLY A 71 -7.98 3.17 15.04
N LEU A 72 -7.97 2.92 13.73
CA LEU A 72 -8.03 1.58 13.14
C LEU A 72 -6.67 0.85 13.25
N GLU A 73 -6.68 -0.47 13.04
CA GLU A 73 -5.46 -1.27 13.04
C GLU A 73 -4.77 -1.15 11.68
N ASP A 74 -3.55 -0.59 11.67
CA ASP A 74 -2.70 -0.59 10.48
C ASP A 74 -2.25 -2.03 10.15
N LEU A 75 -2.75 -2.56 9.05
CA LEU A 75 -2.30 -3.82 8.47
C LEU A 75 -1.17 -3.56 7.48
N THR A 76 -0.22 -4.49 7.39
CA THR A 76 0.82 -4.46 6.37
C THR A 76 0.44 -5.42 5.26
N PHE A 77 0.44 -4.93 4.03
CA PHE A 77 0.15 -5.71 2.83
C PHE A 77 1.40 -5.86 1.97
N TYR A 78 1.69 -7.11 1.65
CA TYR A 78 2.77 -7.56 0.79
C TYR A 78 2.18 -7.92 -0.58
N PRO A 79 2.82 -7.54 -1.69
CA PRO A 79 2.40 -8.02 -3.00
C PRO A 79 2.57 -9.55 -3.03
N ASP A 80 1.57 -10.24 -3.56
CA ASP A 80 1.51 -11.69 -3.79
C ASP A 80 1.23 -11.86 -5.29
N CYS A 81 2.31 -11.93 -6.06
CA CYS A 81 2.32 -11.84 -7.50
C CYS A 81 2.07 -13.17 -8.22
N ASP A 82 2.24 -14.30 -7.53
CA ASP A 82 1.89 -15.62 -8.04
C ASP A 82 0.60 -16.22 -7.45
N MET A 83 -0.02 -15.50 -6.52
CA MET A 83 -1.32 -15.76 -5.90
C MET A 83 -1.36 -17.04 -5.06
N ASP A 84 -0.28 -17.35 -4.35
CA ASP A 84 -0.20 -18.53 -3.49
C ASP A 84 -0.61 -18.25 -2.02
N GLY A 85 -0.73 -16.97 -1.66
CA GLY A 85 -1.16 -16.49 -0.35
C GLY A 85 -0.02 -16.01 0.55
N GLU A 86 1.24 -16.18 0.17
CA GLU A 86 2.40 -15.55 0.80
C GLU A 86 2.85 -14.35 -0.04
N GLY A 87 3.26 -13.25 0.59
CA GLY A 87 3.69 -12.06 -0.14
C GLY A 87 5.18 -11.73 0.02
N ASP A 88 5.69 -10.95 -0.93
CA ASP A 88 7.07 -10.49 -1.01
C ASP A 88 7.38 -9.42 0.06
N ASP A 89 8.08 -9.83 1.13
CA ASP A 89 8.58 -8.92 2.17
C ASP A 89 9.92 -8.25 1.83
N SER A 90 10.44 -8.47 0.62
CA SER A 90 11.52 -7.68 0.01
C SER A 90 11.02 -6.54 -0.90
N ALA A 91 9.76 -6.58 -1.31
CA ALA A 91 9.11 -5.55 -2.11
C ALA A 91 8.67 -4.33 -1.28
N LEU A 92 8.12 -3.32 -1.98
CA LEU A 92 7.46 -2.20 -1.32
C LEU A 92 6.10 -2.67 -0.76
N VAL A 93 5.95 -2.54 0.55
CA VAL A 93 4.70 -2.83 1.26
C VAL A 93 3.79 -1.61 1.33
N ILE A 94 2.49 -1.86 1.50
CA ILE A 94 1.49 -0.83 1.80
C ILE A 94 1.01 -1.01 3.24
N PHE A 95 0.72 0.11 3.90
CA PHE A 95 0.05 0.14 5.20
C PHE A 95 -1.38 0.64 4.97
N ASP A 96 -2.36 -0.12 5.42
CA ASP A 96 -3.78 0.21 5.24
C ASP A 96 -4.62 -0.54 6.30
N CYS A 97 -5.84 -0.10 6.56
CA CYS A 97 -6.74 -0.74 7.54
C CYS A 97 -7.58 -1.90 6.94
N ASP A 98 -7.61 -2.02 5.61
CA ASP A 98 -8.25 -3.12 4.88
C ASP A 98 -7.46 -3.43 3.59
N THR A 99 -7.76 -4.57 2.97
CA THR A 99 -7.08 -5.00 1.74
C THR A 99 -7.26 -3.94 0.63
N PRO A 100 -6.16 -3.44 0.02
CA PRO A 100 -6.28 -2.42 -1.02
C PRO A 100 -7.09 -2.89 -2.22
N LEU A 101 -7.91 -1.99 -2.78
CA LEU A 101 -8.79 -2.29 -3.93
C LEU A 101 -8.02 -2.43 -5.25
N GLU A 102 -6.87 -1.77 -5.37
CA GLU A 102 -6.02 -1.85 -6.55
C GLU A 102 -5.00 -2.98 -6.38
N ALA A 103 -4.91 -3.86 -7.39
CA ALA A 103 -3.94 -4.95 -7.40
C ALA A 103 -2.49 -4.41 -7.35
N PRO A 104 -1.55 -5.13 -6.72
CA PRO A 104 -0.14 -4.75 -6.74
C PRO A 104 0.43 -4.79 -8.16
N ILE A 105 1.56 -4.11 -8.34
CA ILE A 105 2.31 -4.13 -9.59
C ILE A 105 3.27 -5.32 -9.57
N CYS A 106 2.97 -6.33 -10.38
CA CYS A 106 3.79 -7.53 -10.54
C CYS A 106 4.60 -7.48 -11.84
N GLY A 107 5.93 -7.43 -11.70
CA GLY A 107 6.86 -7.45 -12.82
C GLY A 107 6.61 -6.37 -13.90
N GLU A 108 7.01 -6.67 -15.15
CA GLU A 108 6.87 -5.72 -16.27
C GLU A 108 5.53 -5.83 -17.01
N THR A 109 4.70 -6.84 -16.70
CA THR A 109 3.43 -7.11 -17.39
C THR A 109 2.19 -6.57 -16.67
N GLY A 110 2.27 -6.30 -15.36
CA GLY A 110 1.32 -5.46 -14.62
C GLY A 110 0.05 -6.16 -14.09
N PHE A 111 -0.39 -5.69 -12.91
CA PHE A 111 -1.69 -5.86 -12.23
C PHE A 111 -2.32 -7.27 -12.17
N ASP A 112 -1.51 -8.33 -12.21
CA ASP A 112 -1.97 -9.72 -12.10
C ASP A 112 -1.64 -10.40 -10.76
N GLY A 113 -1.40 -9.63 -9.70
CA GLY A 113 -1.21 -10.12 -8.32
C GLY A 113 -2.37 -9.80 -7.37
N ALA A 114 -2.21 -10.23 -6.12
CA ALA A 114 -3.07 -9.94 -4.98
C ALA A 114 -2.25 -9.33 -3.84
N TRP A 115 -2.91 -8.73 -2.85
CA TRP A 115 -2.24 -8.34 -1.60
C TRP A 115 -2.38 -9.46 -0.58
N SER A 116 -1.28 -9.86 0.05
CA SER A 116 -1.26 -10.76 1.20
C SER A 116 -0.91 -10.02 2.49
N SER A 117 -1.47 -10.48 3.61
CA SER A 117 -1.07 -10.05 4.96
C SER A 117 -0.03 -11.00 5.59
N VAL A 118 0.33 -12.05 4.86
CA VAL A 118 1.36 -13.01 5.26
C VAL A 118 2.64 -12.68 4.49
N GLN A 119 3.76 -12.69 5.21
CA GLN A 119 5.08 -12.41 4.65
C GLN A 119 5.86 -13.69 4.41
N GLY A 120 6.72 -13.67 3.40
CA GLY A 120 7.82 -14.63 3.30
C GLY A 120 8.03 -15.22 1.92
N ASP A 121 7.53 -14.60 0.86
CA ASP A 121 7.74 -15.07 -0.50
C ASP A 121 8.70 -14.17 -1.30
N CYS A 122 10.00 -14.42 -1.18
CA CYS A 122 11.01 -13.64 -1.91
C CYS A 122 11.07 -13.97 -3.42
N ASP A 123 10.52 -15.10 -3.85
CA ASP A 123 10.44 -15.50 -5.27
C ASP A 123 8.97 -15.51 -5.67
N ASP A 124 8.31 -14.38 -5.45
CA ASP A 124 6.89 -14.05 -5.65
C ASP A 124 6.39 -14.19 -7.11
N LEU A 125 7.12 -14.94 -7.93
CA LEU A 125 6.80 -15.33 -9.28
C LEU A 125 6.69 -16.86 -9.43
N ASP A 126 6.98 -17.63 -8.37
CA ASP A 126 6.87 -19.09 -8.31
C ASP A 126 6.02 -19.54 -7.11
N PRO A 127 4.74 -19.90 -7.33
CA PRO A 127 3.77 -20.21 -6.27
C PRO A 127 4.04 -21.55 -5.57
N SER A 128 5.21 -22.15 -5.82
CA SER A 128 5.70 -23.34 -5.14
C SER A 128 6.87 -23.05 -4.20
N ARG A 129 7.29 -21.78 -4.06
CA ARG A 129 8.56 -21.41 -3.47
C ARG A 129 8.49 -20.22 -2.51
N GLN A 130 7.94 -20.49 -1.33
CA GLN A 130 7.76 -19.54 -0.22
C GLN A 130 9.04 -19.36 0.64
N ASP A 131 10.17 -19.05 0.00
CA ASP A 131 11.44 -18.89 0.71
C ASP A 131 11.44 -17.59 1.51
N ALA A 132 11.55 -17.71 2.85
CA ALA A 132 11.69 -16.55 3.72
C ALA A 132 12.83 -15.63 3.25
N CYS A 133 12.55 -14.33 3.10
CA CYS A 133 13.54 -13.32 2.76
C CYS A 133 14.58 -13.15 3.89
N GLY A 134 15.55 -14.07 3.96
CA GLY A 134 16.79 -13.84 4.66
C GLY A 134 17.52 -12.71 3.95
N ALA A 135 17.89 -11.64 4.67
CA ALA A 135 18.52 -10.43 4.13
C ALA A 135 19.29 -10.68 2.82
N CYS A 136 18.70 -10.29 1.69
CA CYS A 136 19.30 -10.43 0.36
C CYS A 136 20.70 -9.84 0.41
N ALA A 137 21.70 -10.70 0.58
CA ALA A 137 23.09 -10.26 0.66
C ALA A 137 23.51 -9.92 -0.76
N ALA A 138 23.65 -8.64 -1.06
CA ALA A 138 24.26 -8.22 -2.32
C ALA A 138 25.67 -8.84 -2.42
N VAL A 139 25.90 -9.62 -3.47
CA VAL A 139 27.19 -10.26 -3.76
C VAL A 139 27.83 -9.56 -4.95
N ASP A 140 28.97 -8.93 -4.73
CA ASP A 140 29.82 -8.42 -5.82
C ASP A 140 30.73 -9.55 -6.34
N LEU A 141 30.52 -9.95 -7.60
CA LEU A 141 31.36 -10.93 -8.28
C LEU A 141 32.37 -10.24 -9.20
N LEU A 142 33.65 -10.25 -8.81
CA LEU A 142 34.75 -9.84 -9.67
C LEU A 142 35.39 -11.07 -10.35
N VAL A 143 35.15 -11.21 -11.66
CA VAL A 143 35.81 -12.23 -12.47
C VAL A 143 37.09 -11.64 -13.09
N VAL A 144 38.25 -12.08 -12.60
CA VAL A 144 39.55 -11.75 -13.21
C VAL A 144 39.99 -12.91 -14.11
N MET A 145 40.17 -12.64 -15.39
CA MET A 145 40.46 -13.65 -16.41
C MET A 145 41.73 -13.32 -17.19
N ASP A 146 42.53 -14.35 -17.50
CA ASP A 146 43.68 -14.21 -18.38
C ASP A 146 43.21 -14.08 -19.85
N THR A 147 43.61 -12.98 -20.48
CA THR A 147 43.29 -12.64 -21.88
C THR A 147 44.36 -13.10 -22.88
N SER A 148 45.28 -13.97 -22.47
CA SER A 148 46.28 -14.54 -23.35
C SER A 148 45.65 -15.45 -24.42
N ASN A 149 46.31 -15.56 -25.58
CA ASN A 149 45.84 -16.39 -26.71
C ASN A 149 45.71 -17.89 -26.34
N SER A 150 46.32 -18.33 -25.24
CA SER A 150 46.19 -19.69 -24.73
C SER A 150 44.87 -19.99 -24.03
N MET A 151 44.02 -18.97 -23.78
CA MET A 151 42.80 -19.09 -22.99
C MET A 151 41.51 -18.77 -23.79
N GLU A 152 41.60 -18.69 -25.11
CA GLU A 152 40.48 -18.26 -25.97
C GLU A 152 39.27 -19.21 -25.88
N THR A 153 39.50 -20.52 -25.74
CA THR A 153 38.41 -21.51 -25.64
C THR A 153 37.72 -21.47 -24.28
N GLU A 154 38.49 -21.24 -23.22
CA GLU A 154 38.01 -21.16 -21.85
C GLU A 154 37.27 -19.84 -21.59
N GLN A 155 37.68 -18.74 -22.23
CA GLN A 155 36.94 -17.47 -22.21
C GLN A 155 35.54 -17.63 -22.82
N GLN A 156 35.44 -18.33 -23.97
CA GLN A 156 34.15 -18.63 -24.59
C GLN A 156 33.29 -19.55 -23.73
N THR A 157 33.92 -20.52 -23.07
CA THR A 157 33.21 -21.44 -22.16
C THR A 157 32.71 -20.70 -20.93
N LEU A 158 33.51 -19.81 -20.33
CA LEU A 158 33.09 -19.03 -19.18
C LEU A 158 31.93 -18.09 -19.55
N ALA A 159 32.01 -17.39 -20.68
CA ALA A 159 30.92 -16.55 -21.17
C ALA A 159 29.61 -17.33 -21.36
N ALA A 160 29.70 -18.58 -21.82
CA ALA A 160 28.54 -19.46 -21.96
C ALA A 160 27.98 -19.97 -20.63
N GLN A 161 28.81 -20.10 -19.58
CA GLN A 161 28.40 -20.59 -18.27
C GLN A 161 27.98 -19.48 -17.29
N LEU A 162 28.41 -18.22 -17.50
CA LEU A 162 28.09 -17.10 -16.62
C LEU A 162 26.59 -16.97 -16.34
N PRO A 163 25.68 -17.06 -17.33
CA PRO A 163 24.25 -16.98 -17.07
C PRO A 163 23.73 -18.08 -16.13
N ARG A 164 24.26 -19.31 -16.26
CA ARG A 164 23.93 -20.42 -15.34
C ARG A 164 24.45 -20.15 -13.95
N PHE A 165 25.68 -19.65 -13.84
CA PHE A 165 26.28 -19.31 -12.55
C PHE A 165 25.51 -18.21 -11.83
N VAL A 166 25.10 -17.16 -12.55
CA VAL A 166 24.27 -16.08 -11.99
C VAL A 166 22.91 -16.61 -11.56
N ARG A 167 22.28 -17.49 -12.35
CA ARG A 167 21.03 -18.14 -11.96
C ARG A 167 21.22 -18.94 -10.67
N ALA A 168 22.22 -19.81 -10.60
CA ALA A 168 22.52 -20.60 -9.41
C ALA A 168 22.79 -19.73 -8.16
N LEU A 169 23.46 -18.58 -8.31
CA LEU A 169 23.66 -17.64 -7.21
C LEU A 169 22.38 -16.94 -6.77
N ALA A 170 21.48 -16.63 -7.70
CA ALA A 170 20.23 -15.93 -7.42
C ALA A 170 19.16 -16.86 -6.84
N THR A 171 19.06 -18.09 -7.36
CA THR A 171 17.99 -19.03 -7.01
C THR A 171 18.44 -20.11 -6.03
N GLY A 172 19.74 -20.25 -5.79
CA GLY A 172 20.29 -21.38 -5.04
C GLY A 172 20.22 -22.73 -5.76
N ASP A 173 19.75 -22.77 -7.02
CA ASP A 173 19.58 -23.97 -7.86
C ASP A 173 20.86 -24.19 -8.71
N ILE A 174 21.76 -25.01 -8.19
CA ILE A 174 23.09 -25.31 -8.73
C ILE A 174 23.00 -26.33 -9.87
N ASP A 175 22.10 -27.31 -9.78
CA ASP A 175 21.98 -28.38 -10.77
C ASP A 175 21.00 -28.09 -11.93
N GLY A 176 20.17 -27.05 -11.78
CA GLY A 176 19.26 -26.55 -12.78
C GLY A 176 17.94 -27.30 -12.86
N ASP A 177 17.55 -28.04 -11.82
CA ASP A 177 16.29 -28.78 -11.75
C ASP A 177 15.10 -27.93 -11.28
N GLY A 178 15.37 -26.68 -10.87
CA GLY A 178 14.38 -25.74 -10.36
C GLY A 178 14.25 -25.75 -8.84
N THR A 179 15.05 -26.56 -8.12
CA THR A 179 15.05 -26.61 -6.66
C THR A 179 16.40 -26.16 -6.09
N PRO A 180 16.42 -25.39 -4.99
CA PRO A 180 17.68 -25.00 -4.33
C PRO A 180 18.32 -26.17 -3.58
N GLU A 181 19.66 -26.21 -3.53
CA GLU A 181 20.42 -27.16 -2.70
C GLU A 181 20.90 -26.64 -1.34
#